data_AF-A0A0G4KGP0-F1
#
_entry.id   AF-A0A0G4KGP0-F1
#
_cell.length_a   1.000
_cell.length_b   1.000
_cell.length_c   1.000
_cell.angle_alpha   90.00
_cell.angle_beta   90.00
_cell.angle_gamma   90.00
#
_symmetry.space_group_name_H-M   'P 1'
#
loop_
_entity.id
_entity.type
_entity.pdbx_description
1 polymer ?
#
loop_
_entity_poly.entity_id
_entity_poly.type
_entity_poly.pdbx_seq_one_letter_code
_entity_poly.pdbx_strand_id
1 'polypeptide(L)'
;MMRFFMLSDQRPMSAKTCEPRNVSLTPGAQEVSSSYTNGAAAVQLHAFAAQLDLVLATKPQLPLFLHSRAAHEDFRRLLQEKFGPGLEKLERGGVVHSFTGSIEEARELMDLGLYIGINGCSFKTAENCEVVKQISLDRMMLETDGPWCEIRPSHEGYKLLLEKKPETNGEAAPVDAPKPQPKSKKNQKKEPEIPERWKIVKKEKWQEGAMVKGRNEPCMIERVAKVVAGIKGVSVEEVCEAAWKNTNKVFDLQA
;
A
#
# COMPACT_ATOMS: atom_id res chain seq x y z
N MET A 1 1.82 -16.26 -3.99
CA MET A 1 3.14 -16.31 -4.65
C MET A 1 3.35 -15.01 -5.42
N MET A 2 3.97 -14.01 -4.79
CA MET A 2 4.39 -12.77 -5.47
C MET A 2 5.70 -13.09 -6.20
N ARG A 3 5.67 -13.13 -7.54
CA ARG A 3 6.88 -13.24 -8.34
C ARG A 3 7.50 -11.84 -8.45
N PHE A 4 8.75 -11.76 -8.03
CA PHE A 4 9.62 -10.60 -8.16
C PHE A 4 9.84 -10.23 -9.63
N PHE A 5 9.72 -8.95 -9.98
CA PHE A 5 10.30 -8.39 -11.19
C PHE A 5 11.20 -7.22 -10.79
N MET A 6 12.52 -7.44 -10.86
CA MET A 6 13.44 -6.36 -11.18
C MET A 6 13.15 -5.96 -12.63
N LEU A 7 12.34 -4.92 -12.83
CA LEU A 7 12.29 -4.25 -14.13
C LEU A 7 13.51 -3.32 -14.21
N SER A 8 14.61 -3.83 -14.74
CA SER A 8 15.61 -3.00 -15.41
C SER A 8 15.06 -2.70 -16.81
N ASP A 9 14.43 -1.55 -16.99
CA ASP A 9 14.02 -1.10 -18.33
C ASP A 9 15.27 -0.69 -19.12
N GLN A 10 15.60 -1.43 -20.18
CA GLN A 10 16.73 -1.15 -21.08
C GLN A 10 16.34 -0.22 -22.23
N ARG A 11 15.63 0.88 -21.93
CA ARG A 11 15.35 1.92 -22.92
C ARG A 11 16.43 3.01 -22.89
N PRO A 12 16.84 3.57 -24.05
CA PRO A 12 17.84 4.63 -24.09
C PRO A 12 17.33 5.86 -23.32
N MET A 13 18.07 6.23 -22.28
CA MET A 13 17.71 7.29 -21.34
C MET A 13 17.77 8.67 -21.99
N SER A 14 16.63 9.37 -22.03
CA SER A 14 16.60 10.83 -22.10
C SER A 14 16.71 11.37 -20.67
N ALA A 15 17.74 12.16 -20.40
CA ALA A 15 18.18 12.57 -19.06
C ALA A 15 17.28 13.60 -18.33
N LYS A 16 15.94 13.47 -18.41
CA LYS A 16 15.01 14.47 -17.84
C LYS A 16 13.97 13.94 -16.85
N THR A 17 13.94 12.64 -16.56
CA THR A 17 13.06 12.09 -15.51
C THR A 17 13.88 11.20 -14.59
N CYS A 18 13.98 11.59 -13.31
CA CYS A 18 14.60 10.80 -12.25
C CYS A 18 13.69 9.62 -11.92
N GLU A 19 13.84 8.47 -12.60
CA GLU A 19 13.10 7.27 -12.20
C GLU A 19 13.67 6.74 -10.87
N PRO A 20 12.83 6.45 -9.86
CA PRO A 20 13.29 5.86 -8.62
C PRO A 20 13.87 4.46 -8.90
N ARG A 21 15.02 4.15 -8.29
CA ARG A 21 15.57 2.79 -8.35
C ARG A 21 14.87 1.92 -7.32
N ASN A 22 14.21 0.87 -7.80
CA ASN A 22 13.66 -0.19 -6.96
C ASN A 22 14.81 -0.97 -6.33
N VAL A 23 14.84 -1.01 -5.00
CA VAL A 23 15.79 -1.81 -4.23
C VAL A 23 14.99 -2.71 -3.29
N SER A 24 15.28 -4.01 -3.30
CA SER A 24 14.39 -4.98 -2.66
C SER A 24 15.12 -6.04 -1.85
N LEU A 25 14.54 -6.39 -0.70
CA LEU A 25 14.92 -7.55 0.10
C LEU A 25 13.68 -8.37 0.47
N THR A 26 13.68 -9.66 0.12
CA THR A 26 12.69 -10.65 0.58
C THR A 26 13.37 -11.95 1.00
N PRO A 27 12.74 -12.80 1.82
CA PRO A 27 13.24 -14.16 2.00
C PRO A 27 13.10 -14.93 0.68
N GLY A 28 14.15 -15.67 0.33
CA GLY A 28 13.98 -16.87 -0.48
C GLY A 28 13.11 -17.86 0.31
N ALA A 29 12.13 -18.49 -0.35
CA ALA A 29 11.14 -19.41 0.22
C ALA A 29 11.56 -20.06 1.56
N GLN A 30 10.86 -19.69 2.65
CA GLN A 30 11.01 -20.35 3.94
C GLN A 30 10.19 -21.64 3.96
N GLU A 31 10.84 -22.76 3.66
CA GLU A 31 10.69 -23.98 4.46
C GLU A 31 12.07 -24.26 5.07
N VAL A 32 12.15 -24.25 6.40
CA VAL A 32 13.40 -24.46 7.13
C VAL A 32 13.50 -25.94 7.50
N SER A 33 14.45 -26.64 6.91
CA SER A 33 15.08 -27.82 7.52
C SER A 33 16.57 -27.49 7.79
N SER A 34 17.03 -27.86 8.99
CA SER A 34 18.24 -27.38 9.67
C SER A 34 19.58 -27.89 9.09
N SER A 35 19.75 -28.00 7.78
CA SER A 35 21.02 -28.49 7.21
C SER A 35 21.45 -27.91 5.86
N TYR A 36 20.75 -26.89 5.34
CA TYR A 36 21.16 -26.22 4.09
C TYR A 36 21.10 -24.70 4.25
N THR A 37 22.26 -24.04 4.13
CA THR A 37 22.33 -22.57 3.97
C THR A 37 21.58 -22.19 2.70
N ASN A 38 20.45 -21.50 2.85
CA ASN A 38 19.53 -21.18 1.77
C ASN A 38 20.18 -20.15 0.81
N GLY A 39 20.77 -20.62 -0.30
CA GLY A 39 21.53 -19.77 -1.24
C GLY A 39 20.74 -18.57 -1.79
N ALA A 40 19.42 -18.67 -1.85
CA ALA A 40 18.55 -17.58 -2.29
C ALA A 40 18.56 -16.37 -1.34
N ALA A 41 18.66 -16.57 -0.02
CA ALA A 41 18.71 -15.46 0.94
C ALA A 41 20.06 -14.72 0.86
N ALA A 42 21.17 -15.47 0.77
CA ALA A 42 22.50 -14.89 0.60
C ALA A 42 22.61 -14.04 -0.68
N VAL A 43 22.02 -14.51 -1.79
CA VAL A 43 21.97 -13.75 -3.06
C VAL A 43 21.18 -12.45 -2.89
N GLN A 44 20.04 -12.47 -2.19
CA GLN A 44 19.25 -11.26 -1.97
C GLN A 44 19.98 -10.24 -1.08
N LEU A 45 20.62 -10.69 0.00
CA LEU A 45 21.43 -9.81 0.86
C LEU A 45 22.60 -9.17 0.10
N HIS A 46 23.32 -9.98 -0.70
CA HIS A 46 24.41 -9.50 -1.53
C HIS A 46 23.93 -8.47 -2.57
N ALA A 47 22.88 -8.80 -3.31
CA ALA A 47 22.33 -7.92 -4.34
C ALA A 47 21.77 -6.62 -3.76
N PHE A 48 21.11 -6.68 -2.59
CA PHE A 48 20.62 -5.50 -1.88
C PHE A 48 21.78 -4.60 -1.48
N ALA A 49 22.81 -5.14 -0.80
CA ALA A 49 23.99 -4.38 -0.40
C ALA A 49 24.71 -3.72 -1.59
N ALA A 50 24.86 -4.44 -2.71
CA ALA A 50 25.47 -3.91 -3.93
C ALA A 50 24.66 -2.75 -4.54
N GLN A 51 23.32 -2.83 -4.51
CA GLN A 51 22.47 -1.73 -4.97
C GLN A 51 22.57 -0.49 -4.06
N LEU A 52 22.71 -0.68 -2.75
CA LEU A 52 22.94 0.43 -1.83
C LEU A 52 24.30 1.11 -2.09
N ASP A 53 25.34 0.34 -2.43
CA ASP A 53 26.64 0.89 -2.85
C ASP A 53 26.52 1.75 -4.12
N LEU A 54 25.73 1.32 -5.10
CA LEU A 54 25.46 2.12 -6.30
C LEU A 54 24.75 3.43 -5.98
N VAL A 55 23.83 3.43 -5.01
CA VAL A 55 23.11 4.64 -4.59
C VAL A 55 24.05 5.61 -3.88
N LEU A 56 24.96 5.13 -3.03
CA LEU A 56 26.01 5.97 -2.42
C LEU A 56 26.93 6.60 -3.47
N ALA A 57 27.25 5.88 -4.54
CA ALA A 57 28.15 6.34 -5.60
C ALA A 57 27.46 7.25 -6.64
N THR A 58 26.13 7.24 -6.75
CA THR A 58 25.39 8.05 -7.74
C THR A 58 25.28 9.51 -7.28
N LYS A 59 25.56 10.47 -8.18
CA LYS A 59 25.36 11.90 -7.95
C LYS A 59 24.55 12.56 -9.09
N PRO A 60 23.46 13.30 -8.81
CA PRO A 60 22.81 13.40 -7.50
C PRO A 60 22.29 12.03 -7.04
N GLN A 61 22.22 11.79 -5.73
CA GLN A 61 21.65 10.55 -5.21
C GLN A 61 20.19 10.45 -5.67
N LEU A 62 19.67 9.24 -5.86
CA LEU A 62 18.26 8.99 -6.15
C LEU A 62 17.56 8.57 -4.85
N PRO A 63 16.29 8.94 -4.64
CA PRO A 63 15.52 8.41 -3.53
C PRO A 63 15.37 6.89 -3.66
N LEU A 64 15.33 6.19 -2.52
CA LEU A 64 15.16 4.75 -2.48
C LEU A 64 13.67 4.37 -2.50
N PHE A 65 13.30 3.43 -3.37
CA PHE A 65 12.01 2.74 -3.32
C PHE A 65 12.25 1.31 -2.83
N LEU A 66 11.92 1.07 -1.55
CA LEU A 66 12.43 -0.06 -0.78
C LEU A 66 11.35 -1.12 -0.55
N HIS A 67 11.66 -2.37 -0.86
CA HIS A 67 10.82 -3.51 -0.51
C HIS A 67 11.39 -4.26 0.69
N SER A 68 10.56 -4.50 1.70
CA SER A 68 10.86 -5.39 2.83
C SER A 68 9.66 -6.26 3.16
N ARG A 69 9.88 -7.57 3.27
CA ARG A 69 8.88 -8.53 3.77
C ARG A 69 9.61 -9.60 4.56
N ALA A 70 9.25 -9.81 5.83
CA ALA A 70 9.86 -10.83 6.69
C ALA A 70 11.40 -10.84 6.66
N ALA A 71 11.99 -9.65 6.58
CA ALA A 71 13.44 -9.44 6.45
C ALA A 71 13.89 -8.14 7.15
N HIS A 72 13.11 -7.65 8.12
CA HIS A 72 13.25 -6.32 8.70
C HIS A 72 14.61 -6.09 9.39
N GLU A 73 15.11 -7.06 10.15
CA GLU A 73 16.39 -6.95 10.85
C GLU A 73 17.57 -6.79 9.87
N ASP A 74 17.67 -7.67 8.87
CA ASP A 74 18.71 -7.60 7.85
C ASP A 74 18.58 -6.34 6.97
N PHE A 75 17.34 -5.96 6.64
CA PHE A 75 17.04 -4.75 5.88
C PHE A 75 17.55 -3.50 6.60
N ARG A 76 17.19 -3.33 7.88
CA ARG A 76 17.65 -2.21 8.70
C ARG A 76 19.16 -2.21 8.87
N ARG A 77 19.74 -3.36 9.21
CA ARG A 77 21.19 -3.51 9.42
C ARG A 77 21.97 -3.04 8.18
N LEU A 78 21.62 -3.53 6.99
CA LEU A 78 22.31 -3.17 5.76
C LEU A 78 22.13 -1.70 5.39
N LEU A 79 20.95 -1.11 5.61
CA LEU A 79 20.76 0.32 5.42
C LEU A 79 21.66 1.14 6.36
N GLN A 80 21.72 0.78 7.64
CA GLN A 80 22.53 1.49 8.63
C GLN A 80 24.03 1.33 8.38
N GLU A 81 24.48 0.13 8.00
CA GLU A 81 25.89 -0.12 7.62
C GLU A 81 26.33 0.78 6.45
N LYS A 82 25.46 1.00 5.47
CA LYS A 82 25.77 1.80 4.27
C LYS A 82 25.61 3.30 4.51
N PHE A 83 24.48 3.71 5.07
CA PHE A 83 24.11 5.13 5.16
C PHE A 83 24.37 5.77 6.52
N GLY A 84 24.77 5.00 7.54
CA GLY A 84 24.95 5.46 8.92
C GLY A 84 23.74 5.14 9.82
N PRO A 85 23.90 5.25 11.15
CA PRO A 85 22.89 4.79 12.12
C PRO A 85 21.53 5.48 11.96
N GLY A 86 21.51 6.77 11.57
CA GLY A 86 20.32 7.54 11.24
C GLY A 86 20.13 7.77 9.73
N LEU A 87 20.79 6.97 8.89
CA LEU A 87 20.80 7.10 7.43
C LEU A 87 21.29 8.48 6.93
N GLU A 88 22.24 9.09 7.63
CA GLU A 88 22.70 10.46 7.39
C GLU A 88 23.30 10.67 5.99
N LYS A 89 23.83 9.61 5.37
CA LYS A 89 24.35 9.62 3.99
C LYS A 89 23.27 9.39 2.92
N LEU A 90 22.02 9.14 3.32
CA LEU A 90 20.87 9.01 2.42
C LEU A 90 20.21 10.38 2.23
N GLU A 91 20.87 11.25 1.47
CA GLU A 91 20.50 12.64 1.22
C GLU A 91 19.06 12.80 0.68
N ARG A 92 18.59 11.86 -0.16
CA ARG A 92 17.25 11.92 -0.78
C ARG A 92 16.15 11.20 0.00
N GLY A 93 16.51 10.48 1.06
CA GLY A 93 15.60 9.60 1.79
C GLY A 93 15.08 8.43 0.96
N GLY A 94 13.97 7.84 1.41
CA GLY A 94 13.32 6.73 0.71
C GLY A 94 11.99 6.35 1.33
N VAL A 95 11.27 5.47 0.64
CA VAL A 95 9.99 4.90 1.08
C VAL A 95 10.08 3.39 1.16
N VAL A 96 9.57 2.80 2.24
CA VAL A 96 9.32 1.36 2.34
C VAL A 96 7.95 1.08 1.77
N HIS A 97 7.92 0.55 0.55
CA HIS A 97 6.71 0.37 -0.23
C HIS A 97 5.93 -0.87 0.20
N SER A 98 4.61 -0.85 -0.02
CA SER A 98 3.67 -1.95 0.23
C SER A 98 3.79 -2.50 1.66
N PHE A 99 3.82 -1.61 2.64
CA PHE A 99 4.11 -1.97 4.02
C PHE A 99 2.97 -2.78 4.65
N THR A 100 3.32 -3.95 5.20
CA THR A 100 2.41 -4.84 5.93
C THR A 100 3.08 -5.39 7.20
N GLY A 101 4.09 -4.69 7.71
CA GLY A 101 4.85 -5.07 8.90
C GLY A 101 4.15 -4.75 10.21
N SER A 102 4.86 -4.94 11.33
CA SER A 102 4.34 -4.64 12.67
C SER A 102 4.39 -3.16 13.00
N ILE A 103 3.79 -2.77 14.14
CA ILE A 103 3.83 -1.39 14.66
C ILE A 103 5.27 -1.01 15.02
N GLU A 104 6.01 -1.94 15.61
CA GLU A 104 7.41 -1.77 15.99
C GLU A 104 8.27 -1.55 14.75
N GLU A 105 8.10 -2.37 13.71
CA GLU A 105 8.82 -2.20 12.45
C GLU A 105 8.52 -0.83 11.82
N ALA A 106 7.24 -0.41 11.80
CA ALA A 106 6.85 0.89 11.26
C ALA A 106 7.51 2.05 12.03
N ARG A 107 7.53 1.99 13.36
CA ARG A 107 8.17 3.01 14.22
C ARG A 107 9.65 3.11 13.93
N GLU A 108 10.36 1.98 13.92
CA GLU A 108 11.80 1.96 13.66
C GLU A 108 12.15 2.51 12.27
N LEU A 109 11.34 2.24 11.25
CA LEU A 109 11.53 2.80 9.91
C LEU A 109 11.29 4.33 9.87
N MET A 110 10.26 4.82 10.58
CA MET A 110 10.00 6.26 10.70
C MET A 110 11.09 6.97 11.49
N ASP A 111 11.65 6.35 12.53
CA ASP A 111 12.76 6.87 13.34
C ASP A 111 14.06 7.01 12.50
N LEU A 112 14.25 6.12 11.52
CA LEU A 112 15.31 6.23 10.51
C LEU A 112 15.02 7.30 9.44
N GLY A 113 13.87 7.98 9.51
CA GLY A 113 13.48 9.02 8.56
C GLY A 113 12.89 8.50 7.25
N LEU A 114 12.58 7.20 7.15
CA LEU A 114 11.94 6.62 5.96
C LEU A 114 10.43 6.87 5.95
N TYR A 115 9.87 6.98 4.76
CA TYR A 115 8.42 7.03 4.54
C TYR A 115 7.84 5.63 4.44
N ILE A 116 6.54 5.49 4.70
CA ILE A 116 5.82 4.22 4.66
C ILE A 116 4.77 4.26 3.55
N GLY A 117 4.89 3.35 2.58
CA GLY A 117 3.96 3.19 1.46
C GLY A 117 2.76 2.32 1.86
N ILE A 118 1.56 2.88 1.69
CA ILE A 118 0.28 2.27 2.09
C ILE A 118 -0.56 1.96 0.85
N ASN A 119 -1.07 0.73 0.79
CA ASN A 119 -1.99 0.27 -0.26
C ASN A 119 -3.04 -0.70 0.29
N GLY A 120 -3.83 -1.32 -0.58
CA GLY A 120 -4.90 -2.23 -0.15
C GLY A 120 -4.44 -3.51 0.55
N CYS A 121 -3.17 -3.90 0.44
CA CYS A 121 -2.58 -4.97 1.23
C CYS A 121 -2.34 -4.57 2.69
N SER A 122 -2.18 -3.27 2.98
CA SER A 122 -2.03 -2.70 4.32
C SER A 122 -3.34 -2.61 5.12
N PHE A 123 -4.47 -3.09 4.58
CA PHE A 123 -5.78 -3.05 5.24
C PHE A 123 -6.47 -4.42 5.36
N LYS A 124 -5.71 -5.50 5.14
CA LYS A 124 -6.28 -6.85 5.10
C LYS A 124 -6.87 -7.26 6.44
N THR A 125 -6.14 -7.01 7.53
CA THR A 125 -6.53 -7.39 8.89
C THR A 125 -6.73 -6.17 9.79
N ALA A 126 -7.39 -6.36 10.92
CA ALA A 126 -7.51 -5.33 11.97
C ALA A 126 -6.16 -4.89 12.51
N GLU A 127 -5.20 -5.81 12.64
CA GLU A 127 -3.83 -5.50 13.01
C GLU A 127 -3.16 -4.58 11.98
N ASN A 128 -3.31 -4.84 10.68
CA ASN A 128 -2.76 -3.95 9.65
C ASN A 128 -3.39 -2.55 9.73
N CYS A 129 -4.70 -2.46 9.97
CA CYS A 129 -5.37 -1.17 10.15
C CYS A 129 -4.87 -0.41 11.40
N GLU A 130 -4.58 -1.11 12.50
CA GLU A 130 -4.00 -0.48 13.69
C GLU A 130 -2.57 0.03 13.42
N VAL A 131 -1.77 -0.70 12.64
CA VAL A 131 -0.46 -0.22 12.18
C VAL A 131 -0.60 1.06 11.37
N VAL A 132 -1.53 1.10 10.40
CA VAL A 132 -1.81 2.31 9.60
C VAL A 132 -2.23 3.50 10.48
N LYS A 133 -2.98 3.24 11.54
CA LYS A 133 -3.40 4.27 12.50
C LYS A 133 -2.22 4.94 13.18
N GLN A 134 -1.17 4.17 13.50
CA GLN A 134 0.05 4.66 14.18
C GLN A 134 1.02 5.41 13.25
N ILE A 135 0.96 5.20 11.94
CA ILE A 135 1.82 5.90 10.98
C ILE A 135 1.39 7.38 10.87
N SER A 136 2.33 8.31 11.07
CA SER A 136 2.05 9.73 10.98
C SER A 136 1.82 10.18 9.53
N LEU A 137 0.94 11.17 9.33
CA LEU A 137 0.63 11.66 7.97
C LEU A 137 1.85 12.24 7.25
N ASP A 138 2.79 12.84 7.98
CA ASP A 138 4.04 13.40 7.44
C ASP A 138 5.11 12.34 7.10
N ARG A 139 4.80 11.05 7.32
CA ARG A 139 5.61 9.90 6.91
C ARG A 139 4.87 8.91 6.02
N MET A 140 3.64 9.23 5.61
CA MET A 140 2.80 8.33 4.81
C MET A 140 2.85 8.66 3.32
N MET A 141 2.90 7.64 2.47
CA MET A 141 2.66 7.73 1.03
C MET A 141 1.56 6.75 0.63
N LEU A 142 0.82 7.07 -0.44
CA LEU A 142 -0.23 6.21 -0.97
C LEU A 142 0.19 5.56 -2.28
N GLU A 143 -0.15 4.30 -2.46
CA GLU A 143 0.06 3.55 -3.69
C GLU A 143 -1.07 2.53 -3.90
N THR A 144 -1.19 1.97 -5.11
CA THR A 144 -2.17 0.91 -5.39
C THR A 144 -1.55 -0.48 -5.48
N ASP A 145 -0.28 -0.56 -5.84
CA ASP A 145 0.42 -1.79 -6.23
C ASP A 145 -0.33 -2.57 -7.33
N GLY A 146 -1.03 -1.84 -8.22
CA GLY A 146 -1.77 -2.42 -9.35
C GLY A 146 -0.84 -3.24 -10.26
N PRO A 147 -1.23 -4.47 -10.68
CA PRO A 147 -2.58 -5.03 -10.69
C PRO A 147 -3.03 -5.72 -9.39
N TRP A 148 -2.23 -5.65 -8.32
CA TRP A 148 -2.43 -6.31 -7.05
C TRP A 148 -3.11 -5.41 -6.00
N CYS A 149 -3.21 -5.92 -4.78
CA CYS A 149 -3.68 -5.16 -3.60
C CYS A 149 -5.03 -4.44 -3.77
N GLU A 150 -5.96 -5.01 -4.55
CA GLU A 150 -7.36 -4.59 -4.55
C GLU A 150 -7.93 -4.67 -3.12
N ILE A 151 -8.64 -3.64 -2.65
CA ILE A 151 -9.35 -3.66 -1.37
C ILE A 151 -10.64 -4.47 -1.56
N ARG A 152 -10.67 -5.69 -1.01
CA ARG A 152 -11.76 -6.66 -1.20
C ARG A 152 -12.78 -6.61 -0.05
N PRO A 153 -14.03 -7.07 -0.24
CA PRO A 153 -15.04 -7.17 0.82
C PRO A 153 -14.59 -7.90 2.09
N SER A 154 -13.65 -8.85 1.96
CA SER A 154 -13.10 -9.61 3.07
C SER A 154 -12.03 -8.87 3.88
N HIS A 155 -11.55 -7.71 3.42
CA HIS A 155 -10.52 -6.94 4.11
C HIS A 155 -11.15 -6.08 5.20
N GLU A 156 -10.45 -5.89 6.31
CA GLU A 156 -10.93 -5.03 7.41
C GLU A 156 -11.21 -3.60 6.93
N GLY A 157 -10.30 -3.02 6.14
CA GLY A 157 -10.47 -1.66 5.62
C GLY A 157 -11.67 -1.46 4.70
N TYR A 158 -12.25 -2.53 4.13
CA TYR A 158 -13.41 -2.41 3.24
C TYR A 158 -14.63 -1.79 3.94
N LYS A 159 -14.77 -2.03 5.26
CA LYS A 159 -15.87 -1.48 6.08
C LYS A 159 -15.90 0.05 6.05
N LEU A 160 -14.75 0.69 5.85
CA LEU A 160 -14.60 2.15 5.81
C LEU A 160 -14.95 2.75 4.44
N LEU A 161 -15.18 1.92 3.43
CA LEU A 161 -15.62 2.36 2.10
C LEU A 161 -17.14 2.31 1.93
N LEU A 162 -17.85 1.66 2.86
CA LEU A 162 -19.31 1.55 2.82
C LEU A 162 -19.93 2.91 3.19
N GLU A 163 -20.86 3.39 2.37
CA GLU A 163 -21.64 4.58 2.71
C GLU A 163 -22.43 4.34 3.99
N LYS A 164 -22.34 5.26 4.96
CA LYS A 164 -23.28 5.29 6.07
C LYS A 164 -24.64 5.73 5.52
N LYS A 165 -25.68 4.91 5.69
CA LYS A 165 -27.05 5.37 5.44
C LYS A 165 -27.34 6.57 6.35
N PRO A 166 -28.01 7.62 5.86
CA PRO A 166 -28.50 8.66 6.75
C PRO A 166 -29.42 8.01 7.79
N GLU A 167 -29.18 8.29 9.06
CA GLU A 167 -30.01 7.83 10.17
C GLU A 167 -31.39 8.47 10.03
N THR A 168 -32.38 7.73 9.56
CA THR A 168 -33.78 8.20 9.61
C THR A 168 -34.23 8.11 11.06
N ASN A 169 -34.25 9.25 11.75
CA ASN A 169 -34.99 9.43 12.99
C ASN A 169 -36.45 9.01 12.73
N GLY A 170 -36.86 7.91 13.35
CA GLY A 170 -38.21 7.38 13.23
C GLY A 170 -39.19 8.28 13.97
N GLU A 171 -39.98 9.05 13.24
CA GLU A 171 -41.26 9.55 13.74
C GLU A 171 -42.29 8.42 13.66
N ALA A 172 -42.80 8.04 14.83
CA ALA A 172 -43.87 7.07 14.96
C ALA A 172 -45.22 7.72 14.61
N ALA A 173 -46.01 7.05 13.77
CA ALA A 173 -47.42 7.36 13.54
C ALA A 173 -48.20 6.04 13.27
N PRO A 174 -49.51 6.02 13.55
CA PRO A 174 -50.12 5.01 14.41
C PRO A 174 -50.69 3.77 13.68
N VAL A 175 -50.90 2.75 14.51
CA VAL A 175 -51.48 1.44 14.23
C VAL A 175 -52.99 1.52 13.98
N ASP A 176 -53.47 1.06 12.82
CA ASP A 176 -54.60 0.11 12.74
C ASP A 176 -54.83 -0.45 11.31
N ALA A 177 -55.45 -1.64 11.23
CA ALA A 177 -56.02 -2.34 10.06
C ALA A 177 -55.15 -3.42 9.32
N PRO A 178 -55.76 -4.48 8.72
CA PRO A 178 -55.44 -5.89 9.06
C PRO A 178 -54.57 -6.65 8.04
N LYS A 179 -53.92 -7.72 8.54
CA LYS A 179 -52.96 -8.59 7.83
C LYS A 179 -53.62 -9.53 6.80
N PRO A 180 -52.93 -9.77 5.66
CA PRO A 180 -52.90 -11.09 5.02
C PRO A 180 -51.49 -11.72 5.07
N GLN A 181 -51.39 -13.01 5.44
CA GLN A 181 -50.18 -13.85 5.36
C GLN A 181 -50.13 -14.63 4.01
N PRO A 182 -49.04 -15.35 3.67
CA PRO A 182 -47.73 -14.84 3.31
C PRO A 182 -47.31 -15.34 1.91
N LYS A 183 -46.84 -14.46 1.01
CA LYS A 183 -46.03 -14.89 -0.14
C LYS A 183 -44.56 -14.70 0.20
N SER A 184 -43.82 -15.81 0.26
CA SER A 184 -42.39 -15.89 0.50
C SER A 184 -41.59 -15.22 -0.63
N LYS A 185 -41.51 -13.88 -0.60
CA LYS A 185 -40.41 -13.18 -1.28
C LYS A 185 -39.19 -13.26 -0.38
N LYS A 186 -38.17 -14.01 -0.81
CA LYS A 186 -36.81 -13.89 -0.27
C LYS A 186 -36.39 -12.43 -0.42
N ASN A 187 -36.50 -11.65 0.66
CA ASN A 187 -35.84 -10.37 0.79
C ASN A 187 -34.33 -10.66 0.85
N GLN A 188 -33.68 -10.66 -0.31
CA GLN A 188 -32.23 -10.49 -0.35
C GLN A 188 -31.97 -9.08 0.18
N LYS A 189 -31.53 -8.99 1.43
CA LYS A 189 -31.02 -7.76 2.02
C LYS A 189 -29.81 -7.39 1.15
N LYS A 190 -30.00 -6.45 0.21
CA LYS A 190 -28.95 -5.96 -0.68
C LYS A 190 -27.83 -5.43 0.22
N GLU A 191 -26.68 -6.09 0.20
CA GLU A 191 -25.52 -5.65 0.98
C GLU A 191 -25.19 -4.20 0.60
N PRO A 192 -24.72 -3.37 1.55
CA PRO A 192 -24.26 -2.03 1.21
C PRO A 192 -23.14 -2.15 0.18
N GLU A 193 -23.38 -1.62 -1.02
CA GLU A 193 -22.43 -1.61 -2.14
C GLU A 193 -21.70 -0.27 -2.15
N ILE A 194 -20.39 -0.29 -2.40
CA ILE A 194 -19.60 0.93 -2.62
C ILE A 194 -20.04 1.51 -3.97
N PRO A 195 -20.38 2.80 -4.08
CA PRO A 195 -20.64 3.41 -5.38
C PRO A 195 -19.44 3.21 -6.31
N GLU A 196 -19.64 2.48 -7.40
CA GLU A 196 -18.58 2.22 -8.37
C GLU A 196 -18.49 3.37 -9.37
N ARG A 197 -17.36 4.09 -9.35
CA ARG A 197 -17.03 5.14 -10.32
C ARG A 197 -16.83 4.59 -11.73
N TRP A 198 -16.39 3.34 -11.85
CA TRP A 198 -16.01 2.71 -13.11
C TRP A 198 -16.81 1.42 -13.32
N LYS A 199 -17.24 1.16 -14.55
CA LYS A 199 -17.87 -0.11 -14.92
C LYS A 199 -16.84 -1.23 -14.80
N ILE A 200 -17.11 -2.24 -13.97
CA ILE A 200 -16.23 -3.42 -13.82
C ILE A 200 -16.80 -4.60 -14.61
N VAL A 201 -15.99 -5.19 -15.49
CA VAL A 201 -16.38 -6.33 -16.34
C VAL A 201 -15.40 -7.50 -16.24
N LYS A 202 -15.82 -8.71 -16.62
CA LYS A 202 -14.88 -9.83 -16.80
C LYS A 202 -13.90 -9.53 -17.93
N LYS A 203 -12.70 -10.10 -17.89
CA LYS A 203 -11.64 -9.84 -18.90
C LYS A 203 -12.09 -10.10 -20.34
N GLU A 204 -12.96 -11.08 -20.56
CA GLU A 204 -13.47 -11.45 -21.89
C GLU A 204 -14.49 -10.43 -22.45
N LYS A 205 -15.01 -9.56 -21.58
CA LYS A 205 -16.01 -8.53 -21.92
C LYS A 205 -15.43 -7.12 -21.79
N TRP A 206 -14.10 -6.99 -21.73
CA TRP A 206 -13.45 -5.70 -21.60
C TRP A 206 -13.77 -4.81 -22.81
N GLN A 207 -14.04 -3.54 -22.52
CA GLN A 207 -14.25 -2.48 -23.49
C GLN A 207 -13.58 -1.21 -22.94
N GLU A 208 -13.24 -0.28 -23.82
CA GLU A 208 -12.70 1.02 -23.42
C GLU A 208 -13.62 1.71 -22.40
N GLY A 209 -13.01 2.30 -21.36
CA GLY A 209 -13.71 2.91 -20.22
C GLY A 209 -14.19 1.94 -19.14
N ALA A 210 -14.01 0.63 -19.29
CA ALA A 210 -14.30 -0.37 -18.26
C ALA A 210 -13.03 -0.92 -17.59
N MET A 211 -13.12 -1.21 -16.29
CA MET A 211 -12.10 -1.93 -15.54
C MET A 211 -12.27 -3.44 -15.65
N VAL A 212 -11.17 -4.19 -15.47
CA VAL A 212 -11.22 -5.66 -15.42
C VAL A 212 -11.40 -6.14 -13.98
N LYS A 213 -12.43 -6.98 -13.75
CA LYS A 213 -12.69 -7.59 -12.45
C LYS A 213 -11.45 -8.35 -11.94
N GLY A 214 -11.01 -8.01 -10.74
CA GLY A 214 -9.85 -8.63 -10.10
C GLY A 214 -8.50 -8.03 -10.50
N ARG A 215 -8.46 -7.02 -11.38
CA ARG A 215 -7.26 -6.26 -11.74
C ARG A 215 -7.35 -4.88 -11.11
N ASN A 216 -6.54 -4.63 -10.08
CA ASN A 216 -6.47 -3.31 -9.48
C ASN A 216 -5.80 -2.32 -10.45
N GLU A 217 -6.15 -1.04 -10.38
CA GLU A 217 -5.62 -0.02 -11.29
C GLU A 217 -5.24 1.26 -10.52
N PRO A 218 -4.37 2.13 -11.06
CA PRO A 218 -3.98 3.38 -10.41
C PRO A 218 -5.17 4.29 -10.04
N CYS A 219 -6.25 4.28 -10.83
CA CYS A 219 -7.46 5.05 -10.56
C CYS A 219 -8.16 4.66 -9.25
N MET A 220 -7.80 3.53 -8.64
CA MET A 220 -8.33 3.05 -7.36
C MET A 220 -7.62 3.61 -6.13
N ILE A 221 -6.60 4.46 -6.32
CA ILE A 221 -5.88 5.12 -5.21
C ILE A 221 -6.82 5.94 -4.31
N GLU A 222 -7.94 6.45 -4.85
CA GLU A 222 -8.98 7.13 -4.06
C GLU A 222 -9.56 6.25 -2.95
N ARG A 223 -9.62 4.92 -3.16
CA ARG A 223 -10.11 3.99 -2.13
C ARG A 223 -9.10 3.83 -1.02
N VAL A 224 -7.80 3.84 -1.35
CA VAL A 224 -6.73 3.80 -0.34
C VAL A 224 -6.82 5.04 0.54
N ALA A 225 -6.95 6.23 -0.05
CA ALA A 225 -7.10 7.49 0.69
C ALA A 225 -8.34 7.48 1.60
N LYS A 226 -9.50 7.03 1.10
CA LYS A 226 -10.74 6.90 1.90
C LYS A 226 -10.59 5.97 3.09
N VAL A 227 -9.92 4.83 2.93
CA VAL A 227 -9.67 3.90 4.04
C VAL A 227 -8.73 4.53 5.07
N VAL A 228 -7.63 5.16 4.65
CA VAL A 228 -6.71 5.85 5.56
C VAL A 228 -7.43 6.95 6.34
N ALA A 229 -8.23 7.79 5.66
CA ALA A 229 -9.01 8.85 6.29
C ALA A 229 -9.95 8.28 7.36
N GLY A 230 -10.66 7.19 7.04
CA GLY A 230 -11.53 6.48 7.98
C GLY A 230 -10.79 5.89 9.19
N ILE A 231 -9.59 5.33 9.00
CA ILE A 231 -8.75 4.80 10.08
C ILE A 231 -8.28 5.92 11.01
N LYS A 232 -7.85 7.05 10.43
CA LYS A 232 -7.19 8.14 11.17
C LYS A 232 -8.17 9.17 11.73
N GLY A 233 -9.43 9.16 11.29
CA GLY A 233 -10.44 10.13 11.72
C GLY A 233 -10.20 11.55 11.18
N VAL A 234 -9.62 11.66 9.99
CA VAL A 234 -9.32 12.94 9.31
C VAL A 234 -10.04 12.99 7.96
N SER A 235 -10.04 14.15 7.31
CA SER A 235 -10.62 14.27 5.95
C SER A 235 -9.78 13.55 4.90
N VAL A 236 -10.41 13.19 3.77
CA VAL A 236 -9.69 12.59 2.63
C VAL A 236 -8.72 13.60 2.03
N GLU A 237 -9.09 14.88 2.03
CA GLU A 237 -8.30 16.01 1.57
C GLU A 237 -7.00 16.14 2.36
N GLU A 238 -7.04 16.04 3.70
CA GLU A 238 -5.84 16.06 4.55
C GLU A 238 -4.90 14.90 4.25
N VAL A 239 -5.42 13.69 4.04
CA VAL A 239 -4.62 12.52 3.67
C VAL A 239 -3.97 12.73 2.30
N CYS A 240 -4.74 13.18 1.32
CA CYS A 240 -4.26 13.44 -0.04
C CYS A 240 -3.16 14.50 -0.06
N GLU A 241 -3.36 15.62 0.64
CA GLU A 241 -2.38 16.71 0.71
C GLU A 241 -1.07 16.25 1.37
N ALA A 242 -1.16 15.54 2.50
CA ALA A 242 0.02 15.01 3.18
C ALA A 242 0.78 14.01 2.30
N ALA A 243 0.09 13.03 1.71
CA ALA A 243 0.71 12.03 0.85
C ALA A 243 1.32 12.67 -0.41
N TRP A 244 0.63 13.64 -1.02
CA TRP A 244 1.12 14.40 -2.17
C TRP A 244 2.39 15.19 -1.83
N LYS A 245 2.38 15.94 -0.73
CA LYS A 245 3.54 16.70 -0.26
C LYS A 245 4.74 15.79 0.01
N ASN A 246 4.53 14.66 0.69
CA ASN A 246 5.58 13.70 1.00
C ASN A 246 6.18 13.10 -0.29
N THR A 247 5.33 12.70 -1.23
CA THR A 247 5.74 12.12 -2.51
C THR A 247 6.55 13.11 -3.33
N ASN A 248 6.08 14.35 -3.46
CA ASN A 248 6.84 15.40 -4.18
C ASN A 248 8.18 15.70 -3.52
N LYS A 249 8.25 15.71 -2.19
CA LYS A 249 9.49 15.97 -1.45
C LYS A 249 10.55 14.89 -1.72
N VAL A 250 10.16 13.61 -1.77
CA VAL A 250 11.11 12.50 -1.94
C VAL A 250 11.50 12.31 -3.40
N PHE A 251 10.49 12.28 -4.29
CA PHE A 251 10.69 11.98 -5.72
C PHE A 251 10.94 13.20 -6.59
N ASP A 252 10.86 14.41 -6.03
CA ASP A 252 11.27 15.65 -6.69
C ASP A 252 10.52 15.87 -8.01
N LEU A 253 9.21 15.64 -7.97
CA LEU A 253 8.34 15.68 -9.16
C LEU A 253 7.93 17.10 -9.57
N GLN A 254 8.37 18.12 -8.83
CA GLN A 254 8.09 19.54 -9.09
C GLN A 254 9.35 20.35 -9.41
N ALA A 255 10.51 19.71 -9.54
CA ALA A 255 11.78 20.35 -9.92
C ALA A 255 11.96 20.51 -11.43
#